data_AF-U6L6R1-F1
#
_entry.id   AF-U6L6R1-F1
#
_cell.length_a   1.000
_cell.length_b   1.000
_cell.length_c   1.000
_cell.angle_alpha   90.00
_cell.angle_beta   90.00
_cell.angle_gamma   90.00
#
_symmetry.space_group_name_H-M   'P 1'
#
loop_
_entity.id
_entity.type
_entity.pdbx_description
1 polymer ?
#
loop_
_entity_poly.entity_id
_entity_poly.type
_entity_poly.pdbx_seq_one_letter_code
_entity_poly.pdbx_strand_id
1 'polypeptide(L)' 'AWNSFHGIAVDVHVHRISNRLGWVKTKTPLETEIALEDCLPRKHWEDVNLLLVGFGQQICKPVNPACAICLARPYCPVG' A
#
# COMPACT_ATOMS: atom_id res chain seq x y z
N ALA A 1 15.17 8.45 -21.58
CA ALA A 1 15.19 6.99 -21.35
C ALA A 1 15.18 6.72 -19.84
N TRP A 2 14.00 6.70 -19.21
CA TRP A 2 13.84 6.44 -17.77
C TRP A 2 12.47 5.80 -17.46
N ASN A 3 12.00 4.86 -18.29
CA ASN A 3 10.71 4.16 -18.06
C ASN A 3 10.91 2.65 -17.91
N SER A 4 11.95 2.25 -17.19
CA SER A 4 12.22 0.86 -16.83
C SER A 4 11.85 0.63 -15.36
N PHE A 5 10.54 0.68 -15.07
CA PHE A 5 9.98 0.29 -13.78
C PHE A 5 10.10 -1.23 -13.63
N HIS A 6 11.14 -1.66 -12.92
CA HIS A 6 11.40 -3.08 -12.67
C HIS A 6 10.72 -3.61 -11.41
N GLY A 7 10.19 -2.73 -10.55
CA GLY A 7 9.52 -3.13 -9.32
C GLY A 7 8.65 -2.04 -8.71
N ILE A 8 7.92 -2.39 -7.65
CA ILE A 8 7.04 -1.48 -6.92
C ILE A 8 7.85 -0.79 -5.81
N ALA A 9 7.96 0.54 -5.88
CA ALA A 9 8.59 1.30 -4.81
C ALA A 9 7.78 1.19 -3.50
N VAL A 10 8.27 0.39 -2.56
CA VAL A 10 7.65 0.22 -1.24
C VAL A 10 8.29 1.15 -0.22
N ASP A 11 7.53 2.16 0.20
CA ASP A 11 7.87 3.00 1.34
C ASP A 11 7.14 2.57 2.62
N VAL A 12 7.29 3.35 3.69
CA VAL A 12 6.66 3.09 5.00
C VAL A 12 5.13 3.16 4.96
N HIS A 13 4.54 3.91 4.02
CA HIS A 13 3.09 3.99 3.82
C HIS A 13 2.60 2.75 3.08
N VAL A 14 3.22 2.43 1.95
CA VAL A 14 2.88 1.26 1.13
C VAL A 14 3.00 -0.01 1.96
N HIS A 15 4.11 -0.21 2.67
CA HIS A 15 4.32 -1.38 3.51
C HIS A 15 3.24 -1.53 4.59
N ARG A 16 2.98 -0.46 5.35
CA ARG A 16 2.02 -0.47 6.46
C ARG A 16 0.60 -0.69 5.94
N ILE A 17 0.20 0.06 4.91
CA ILE A 17 -1.18 0.06 4.43
C ILE A 17 -1.48 -1.25 3.71
N SER A 18 -0.56 -1.79 2.92
CA SER A 18 -0.75 -3.08 2.25
C SER A 18 -0.94 -4.22 3.25
N ASN A 19 -0.20 -4.21 4.36
CA ASN A 19 -0.40 -5.15 5.46
C ASN A 19 -1.74 -4.92 6.19
N ARG A 20 -2.14 -3.66 6.42
CA ARG A 20 -3.43 -3.33 7.05
C ARG A 20 -4.62 -3.70 6.18
N LEU A 21 -4.57 -3.45 4.87
CA LEU A 21 -5.62 -3.85 3.93
C LEU A 21 -5.64 -5.36 3.69
N GLY A 22 -4.64 -6.10 4.21
CA GLY A 22 -4.54 -7.55 4.05
C GLY A 22 -4.14 -8.00 2.65
N TRP A 23 -3.62 -7.09 1.82
CA TRP A 23 -3.09 -7.43 0.49
C TRP A 23 -1.86 -8.32 0.59
N VAL A 24 -1.04 -8.07 1.61
CA VAL A 24 0.17 -8.84 1.91
C VAL A 24 0.24 -9.16 3.40
N LYS A 25 1.05 -10.15 3.77
CA LYS A 25 1.40 -10.49 5.15
C LYS A 25 2.91 -10.65 5.27
N THR A 26 3.59 -9.53 5.49
CA THR A 26 5.05 -9.41 5.37
C THR A 26 5.62 -8.67 6.57
N LYS A 27 6.90 -8.91 6.88
CA LYS A 27 7.59 -8.25 7.99
C LYS A 27 8.56 -7.17 7.53
N THR A 28 9.03 -7.26 6.28
CA THR A 28 10.01 -6.33 5.72
C THR A 28 9.47 -5.62 4.47
N PRO A 29 9.96 -4.41 4.17
CA PRO A 29 9.61 -3.72 2.92
C PRO A 29 9.96 -4.53 1.67
N LEU A 30 11.10 -5.23 1.68
CA LEU A 30 11.54 -6.08 0.56
C LEU A 30 10.57 -7.23 0.30
N GLU A 31 10.14 -7.94 1.35
CA GLU A 31 9.11 -8.99 1.21
C GLU A 31 7.80 -8.42 0.67
N THR A 32 7.49 -7.16 1.01
CA THR A 32 6.26 -6.49 0.59
C THR A 32 6.32 -6.10 -0.88
N GLU A 33 7.47 -5.67 -1.38
CA GLU A 33 7.68 -5.37 -2.80
C GLU A 33 7.38 -6.60 -3.63
N ILE A 34 8.06 -7.71 -3.33
CA ILE A 34 7.87 -8.99 -4.04
C ILE A 34 6.41 -9.46 -3.97
N ALA A 35 5.80 -9.42 -2.77
CA ALA A 35 4.42 -9.86 -2.60
C ALA A 35 3.40 -8.93 -3.32
N LEU A 36 3.68 -7.63 -3.42
CA LEU A 36 2.82 -6.69 -4.14
C LEU A 36 2.96 -6.84 -5.66
N GLU A 37 4.14 -7.19 -6.16
CA GLU A 37 4.35 -7.49 -7.58
C GLU A 37 3.50 -8.68 -8.04
N ASP A 38 3.36 -9.70 -7.20
CA ASP A 38 2.49 -10.85 -7.44
C ASP A 38 1.01 -10.53 -7.24
N CYS A 39 0.68 -9.62 -6.32
CA CYS A 39 -0.70 -9.27 -5.97
C CYS A 39 -1.34 -8.27 -6.95
N LEU A 40 -0.57 -7.32 -7.48
CA LEU A 40 -1.08 -6.20 -8.28
C LEU A 40 -0.70 -6.32 -9.76
N PRO A 41 -1.64 -6.08 -10.69
CA PRO A 41 -1.31 -5.96 -12.11
C PRO A 41 -0.27 -4.87 -12.38
N ARG A 42 0.70 -5.15 -13.26
CA ARG A 42 1.83 -4.26 -13.59
C ARG A 42 1.44 -2.82 -13.96
N LYS A 43 0.26 -2.63 -14.55
CA LYS A 43 -0.30 -1.32 -14.90
C LYS A 43 -0.53 -0.39 -13.70
N HIS A 44 -0.59 -0.92 -12.48
CA HIS A 44 -0.85 -0.15 -11.26
C HIS A 44 0.41 0.10 -10.41
N TRP A 45 1.56 -0.43 -10.81
CA TRP A 45 2.79 -0.36 -10.02
C TRP A 45 3.31 1.07 -9.86
N GLU A 46 3.13 1.91 -10.87
CA GLU A 46 3.56 3.32 -10.82
C GLU A 46 2.63 4.15 -9.91
N ASP A 47 1.32 3.89 -9.99
CA ASP A 47 0.31 4.68 -9.27
C ASP A 47 0.19 4.31 -7.79
N VAL A 48 0.39 3.03 -7.45
CA VAL A 48 0.07 2.50 -6.11
C VAL A 48 0.83 3.25 -5.02
N ASN A 49 2.09 3.60 -5.26
CA ASN A 49 2.89 4.31 -4.27
C ASN A 49 2.31 5.70 -3.98
N LEU A 50 2.08 6.51 -5.02
CA LEU A 50 1.53 7.86 -4.87
C LEU A 50 0.15 7.84 -4.17
N LEU A 51 -0.71 6.90 -4.57
CA LEU A 51 -2.03 6.72 -3.98
C LEU A 51 -1.96 6.36 -2.49
N LEU A 52 -1.12 5.38 -2.13
CA LEU A 52 -1.01 4.90 -0.75
C LEU A 52 -0.30 5.91 0.15
N VAL A 53 0.65 6.69 -0.37
CA VAL A 53 1.27 7.80 0.37
C VAL A 53 0.20 8.84 0.74
N GLY A 54 -0.55 9.34 -0.24
CA GLY A 54 -1.61 10.33 0.01
C GLY A 54 -2.68 9.80 0.97
N PHE A 55 -3.15 8.57 0.74
CA PHE A 55 -4.10 7.90 1.61
C PHE A 55 -3.56 7.70 3.03
N GLY A 56 -2.30 7.32 3.17
CA GLY A 56 -1.62 7.11 4.45
C GLY A 56 -1.38 8.39 5.25
N GLN A 57 -1.28 9.54 4.59
CA GLN A 57 -1.12 10.85 5.23
C GLN A 57 -2.48 11.41 5.70
N GLN A 58 -3.54 11.21 4.91
CA GLN A 58 -4.84 11.82 5.18
C GLN A 58 -5.80 10.91 5.97
N ILE A 59 -5.87 9.62 5.65
CA ILE A 59 -6.86 8.67 6.19
C ILE A 59 -6.22 7.56 7.02
N CYS A 60 -5.38 6.71 6.42
CA CYS A 60 -4.76 5.55 7.10
C CYS A 60 -3.45 5.94 7.82
N LYS A 61 -3.59 6.89 8.75
CA LYS A 61 -2.50 7.42 9.57
C LYS A 61 -1.86 6.30 10.43
N PRO A 62 -0.58 6.41 10.79
CA PRO A 62 0.09 5.42 11.63
C PRO A 62 -0.60 5.29 13.00
N VAL A 63 -1.00 6.42 13.60
CA VAL A 63 -1.73 6.51 14.86
C VAL A 63 -3.13 7.07 14.59
N ASN A 64 -4.16 6.50 15.22
CA ASN A 64 -5.57 6.90 15.09
C ASN A 64 -6.02 7.12 13.63
N PRO A 65 -6.02 6.06 12.78
CA PRO A 65 -6.52 6.16 11.42
C PRO A 65 -8.00 6.60 11.39
N ALA A 66 -8.36 7.37 10.38
CA ALA A 66 -9.72 7.93 10.21
C ALA A 66 -10.70 6.89 9.62
N CYS A 67 -10.76 5.69 10.23
CA CYS A 67 -11.56 4.56 9.77
C CYS A 67 -13.06 4.88 9.66
N ALA A 68 -13.57 5.80 10.49
CA ALA A 68 -14.96 6.25 10.45
C ALA A 68 -15.38 6.82 9.07
N ILE A 69 -14.46 7.47 8.36
CA ILE A 69 -14.70 8.09 7.05
C ILE A 69 -13.96 7.36 5.91
N CYS A 70 -13.32 6.24 6.20
CA CYS A 70 -12.51 5.51 5.25
C CYS A 70 -13.39 4.73 4.27
N LEU A 71 -13.30 5.04 2.99
CA LEU A 71 -14.05 4.32 1.94
C LEU A 71 -13.61 2.85 1.80
N ALA A 72 -12.37 2.54 2.19
CA ALA A 72 -11.85 1.16 2.18
C ALA A 72 -12.28 0.33 3.39
N ARG A 73 -12.97 0.92 4.39
CA ARG A 73 -13.39 0.23 5.63
C ARG A 73 -14.15 -1.08 5.40
N PRO A 74 -15.11 -1.19 4.46
CA PRO A 74 -15.80 -2.47 4.23
C PRO A 74 -14.89 -3.61 3.81
N TYR A 75 -13.71 -3.29 3.27
CA TYR A 75 -12.72 -4.25 2.76
C TYR A 75 -11.47 -4.33 3.66
N CYS A 76 -11.41 -3.56 4.74
CA CYS A 76 -10.24 -3.44 5.61
C CYS A 76 -10.38 -4.36 6.82
N PRO A 77 -9.49 -5.35 7.02
CA PRO A 77 -9.60 -6.29 8.15
C PRO A 77 -9.29 -5.67 9.53
N VAL A 78 -8.63 -4.49 9.56
CA VAL A 78 -8.24 -3.80 10.81
C VAL A 78 -9.06 -2.56 11.14
N GLY A 79 -9.88 -2.05 10.21
CA GLY A 79 -10.81 -0.95 10.47
C GLY A 79 -10.92 0.10 9.37
#